data_AF-A0AAU3RMS2-F1
#
_entry.id   AF-A0AAU3RMS2-F1
#
_cell.length_a   1.000
_cell.length_b   1.000
_cell.length_c   1.000
_cell.angle_alpha   90.00
_cell.angle_beta   90.00
_cell.angle_gamma   90.00
#
_symmetry.space_group_name_H-M   'P 1'
#
loop_
_entity.id
_entity.type
_entity.pdbx_description
1 polymer ?
#
loop_
_entity_poly.entity_id
_entity_poly.type
_entity_poly.pdbx_seq_one_letter_code
_entity_poly.pdbx_strand_id
1 'polypeptide(L)'
;MNGKVRLGEFLQTRRSQLQPEDLGIPGYGERRRVPGLRREELASLAGVSVSYYTRLEQGQSLNASPQVLDAIARALRLEEAERLHLHNLARSSATGPGRRPAPERVTEATGQLLEALAHVPAIVTGRRSDVLAWNRLGHALLAGHLDPGAPDRSAERPNMARLVFLDAHTRDLYVDWPAKARAVVGNLRLVAGRHPDDTALHALVGELSAKSSDFATMWADHRVTACAVATYEMRHPLVGPLTVTQQTLSQGLGPDQGQNIVVATTEADSPARTTLALLDQVTPQHDPARQGIRAGSG
;
A
#
# COMPACT_ATOMS: atom_id res chain seq x y z
N MET A 1 7.17 2.38 15.94
CA MET A 1 6.07 1.42 16.12
C MET A 1 6.61 0.00 16.09
N ASN A 2 6.38 -0.76 17.16
CA ASN A 2 7.05 -2.04 17.47
C ASN A 2 6.74 -3.14 16.43
N GLY A 3 7.76 -3.69 15.78
CA GLY A 3 7.62 -4.83 14.85
C GLY A 3 6.99 -6.08 15.49
N LYS A 4 7.05 -6.20 16.83
CA LYS A 4 6.46 -7.27 17.64
C LYS A 4 4.95 -7.37 17.49
N VAL A 5 4.26 -6.22 17.52
CA VAL A 5 2.80 -6.13 17.43
C VAL A 5 2.34 -6.54 16.02
N ARG A 6 3.13 -6.19 14.99
CA ARG A 6 2.81 -6.46 13.59
C ARG A 6 2.85 -7.95 13.23
N LEU A 7 3.79 -8.72 13.79
CA LEU A 7 3.85 -10.18 13.58
C LEU A 7 2.65 -10.88 14.23
N GLY A 8 2.33 -10.53 15.46
CA GLY A 8 1.19 -11.09 16.19
C GLY A 8 -0.15 -10.83 15.50
N GLU A 9 -0.39 -9.58 15.12
CA GLU A 9 -1.58 -9.16 14.37
C GLU A 9 -1.72 -9.88 13.03
N PHE A 10 -0.60 -10.07 12.30
CA PHE A 10 -0.60 -10.81 11.04
C PHE A 10 -1.04 -12.26 11.25
N LEU A 11 -0.43 -12.95 12.22
CA LEU A 11 -0.75 -14.35 12.52
C LEU A 11 -2.20 -14.52 12.97
N GLN A 12 -2.69 -13.62 13.84
CA GLN A 12 -4.06 -13.63 14.32
C GLN A 12 -5.06 -13.45 13.17
N THR A 13 -4.80 -12.49 12.28
CA THR A 13 -5.66 -12.20 11.12
C THR A 13 -5.71 -13.36 10.13
N ARG A 14 -4.57 -14.00 9.84
CA ARG A 14 -4.55 -15.17 8.94
C ARG A 14 -5.24 -16.39 9.54
N ARG A 15 -5.07 -16.60 10.85
CA ARG A 15 -5.74 -17.70 11.55
C ARG A 15 -7.27 -17.54 11.57
N SER A 16 -7.79 -16.32 11.70
CA SER A 16 -9.23 -16.08 11.73
C SER A 16 -9.92 -16.22 10.37
N GLN A 17 -9.18 -16.14 9.27
CA GLN A 17 -9.71 -16.25 7.90
C GLN A 17 -9.86 -17.70 7.41
N LEU A 18 -9.20 -18.67 8.05
CA LEU A 18 -9.24 -20.07 7.63
C LEU A 18 -10.38 -20.83 8.29
N GLN A 19 -11.14 -21.59 7.50
CA GLN A 19 -12.12 -22.53 8.05
C GLN A 19 -11.46 -23.87 8.40
N PRO A 20 -11.70 -24.42 9.60
CA PRO A 20 -11.11 -25.70 10.01
C PRO A 20 -11.52 -26.87 9.11
N GLU A 21 -12.70 -26.77 8.50
CA GLU A 21 -13.25 -27.76 7.55
C GLU A 21 -12.38 -27.86 6.29
N ASP A 22 -11.85 -26.74 5.78
CA ASP A 22 -10.95 -26.69 4.62
C ASP A 22 -9.61 -27.41 4.88
N LEU A 23 -9.31 -27.70 6.14
CA LEU A 23 -8.07 -28.33 6.62
C LEU A 23 -8.30 -29.75 7.14
N GLY A 24 -9.51 -30.31 6.94
CA GLY A 24 -9.85 -31.66 7.34
C GLY A 24 -9.95 -31.85 8.86
N ILE A 25 -10.11 -30.76 9.62
CA ILE A 25 -10.31 -30.83 11.07
C ILE A 25 -11.80 -31.06 11.33
N PRO A 26 -12.19 -32.20 11.94
CA PRO A 26 -13.59 -32.46 12.25
C PRO A 26 -14.12 -31.36 13.19
N GLY A 27 -15.25 -30.75 12.84
CA GLY A 27 -15.95 -29.83 13.72
C GLY A 27 -16.52 -30.60 14.91
N TYR A 28 -15.69 -30.87 15.94
CA TYR A 28 -16.17 -31.52 17.15
C TYR A 28 -17.21 -30.62 17.82
N GLY A 29 -18.42 -31.18 17.94
CA GLY A 29 -19.61 -30.51 18.40
C GLY A 29 -19.46 -29.91 19.79
N GLU A 30 -19.43 -28.58 19.85
CA GLU A 30 -19.93 -27.73 20.93
C GLU A 30 -19.83 -26.29 20.42
N ARG A 31 -20.77 -25.42 20.85
CA ARG A 31 -20.93 -24.02 20.41
C ARG A 31 -19.57 -23.30 20.25
N ARG A 32 -19.07 -23.22 19.01
CA ARG A 32 -17.76 -22.64 18.67
C ARG A 32 -17.80 -21.14 18.95
N ARG A 33 -17.00 -20.68 19.90
CA ARG A 33 -16.97 -19.27 20.36
C ARG A 33 -16.14 -18.31 19.49
N VAL A 34 -15.33 -18.82 18.56
CA VAL A 34 -14.38 -18.01 17.80
C VAL A 34 -14.48 -18.35 16.31
N PRO A 35 -14.61 -17.35 15.40
CA PRO A 35 -14.51 -17.59 13.96
C PRO A 35 -13.05 -17.93 13.58
N GLY A 36 -12.90 -18.93 12.70
CA GLY A 36 -11.61 -19.41 12.18
C GLY A 36 -10.94 -20.51 13.01
N LEU A 37 -9.66 -20.80 12.72
CA LEU A 37 -8.87 -21.83 13.42
C LEU A 37 -8.57 -21.44 14.87
N ARG A 38 -8.61 -22.39 15.80
CA ARG A 38 -8.10 -22.23 17.17
C ARG A 38 -6.57 -22.25 17.17
N ARG A 39 -5.96 -21.64 18.21
CA ARG A 39 -4.50 -21.69 18.41
C ARG A 39 -3.97 -23.11 18.51
N GLU A 40 -4.74 -23.98 19.17
CA GLU A 40 -4.43 -25.41 19.32
C GLU A 40 -4.44 -26.15 17.98
N GLU A 41 -5.47 -25.92 17.16
CA GLU A 41 -5.62 -26.50 15.82
C GLU A 41 -4.45 -26.08 14.93
N LEU A 42 -4.09 -24.79 14.90
CA LEU A 42 -2.97 -24.31 14.09
C LEU A 42 -1.62 -24.84 14.60
N ALA A 43 -1.40 -24.84 15.92
CA ALA A 43 -0.17 -25.34 16.50
C ALA A 43 0.05 -26.83 16.16
N SER A 44 -1.02 -27.63 16.20
CA SER A 44 -1.00 -29.02 15.77
C SER A 44 -0.65 -29.16 14.29
N LEU A 45 -1.27 -28.37 13.41
CA LEU A 45 -0.98 -28.39 11.97
C LEU A 45 0.46 -27.97 11.64
N ALA A 46 1.00 -27.00 12.38
CA ALA A 46 2.36 -26.50 12.20
C ALA A 46 3.42 -27.36 12.92
N GLY A 47 3.03 -28.36 13.72
CA GLY A 47 3.96 -29.19 14.49
C GLY A 47 4.72 -28.42 15.57
N VAL A 48 4.11 -27.40 16.17
CA VAL A 48 4.69 -26.58 17.24
C VAL A 48 3.85 -26.66 18.51
N SER A 49 4.40 -26.32 19.67
CA SER A 49 3.60 -26.31 20.89
C SER A 49 2.61 -25.14 20.93
N VAL A 50 1.43 -25.38 21.49
CA VAL A 50 0.36 -24.37 21.64
C VAL A 50 0.86 -23.14 22.40
N SER A 51 1.63 -23.36 23.48
CA SER A 51 2.23 -22.28 24.27
C SER A 51 3.25 -21.47 23.48
N TYR A 52 4.01 -22.12 22.58
CA TYR A 52 4.96 -21.41 21.71
C TYR A 52 4.23 -20.54 20.68
N TYR A 53 3.22 -21.09 19.99
CA TYR A 53 2.42 -20.33 19.03
C TYR A 53 1.67 -19.16 19.71
N THR A 54 1.12 -19.37 20.91
CA THR A 54 0.44 -18.31 21.68
C THR A 54 1.37 -17.15 21.98
N ARG A 55 2.63 -17.41 22.39
CA ARG A 55 3.62 -16.35 22.61
C ARG A 55 4.03 -15.64 21.32
N LEU A 56 4.05 -16.35 20.19
CA LEU A 56 4.33 -15.77 18.88
C LEU A 56 3.22 -14.80 18.46
N GLU A 57 1.95 -15.23 18.59
CA GLU A 57 0.77 -14.41 18.27
C GLU A 57 0.63 -13.20 19.22
N GLN A 58 1.07 -13.32 20.49
CA GLN A 58 1.10 -12.21 21.45
C GLN A 58 2.32 -11.27 21.30
N GLY A 59 3.22 -11.54 20.34
CA GLY A 59 4.44 -10.73 20.14
C GLY A 59 5.48 -10.85 21.25
N GLN A 60 5.39 -11.91 22.07
CA GLN A 60 6.29 -12.19 23.21
C GLN A 60 7.47 -13.09 22.82
N SER A 61 7.42 -13.78 21.68
CA SER A 61 8.50 -14.62 21.16
C SER A 61 9.00 -14.09 19.82
N LEU A 62 10.30 -13.78 19.71
CA LEU A 62 10.90 -13.03 18.59
C LEU A 62 11.75 -13.91 17.65
N ASN A 63 12.20 -15.08 18.12
CA ASN A 63 13.20 -15.88 17.43
C ASN A 63 12.61 -17.20 16.93
N ALA A 64 11.56 -17.12 16.10
CA ALA A 64 11.11 -18.29 15.34
C ALA A 64 12.17 -18.63 14.29
N SER A 65 12.59 -19.90 14.24
CA SER A 65 13.49 -20.34 13.19
C SER A 65 12.78 -20.28 11.83
N PRO A 66 13.51 -20.14 10.72
CA PRO A 66 12.90 -20.17 9.39
C PRO A 66 12.04 -21.42 9.16
N GLN A 67 12.46 -22.57 9.68
CA GLN A 67 11.73 -23.83 9.61
C GLN A 67 10.37 -23.77 10.32
N VAL A 68 10.32 -23.12 11.50
CA VAL A 68 9.08 -22.92 12.24
C VAL A 68 8.16 -21.95 11.50
N LEU A 69 8.69 -20.87 10.93
CA LEU A 69 7.92 -19.93 10.12
C LEU A 69 7.35 -20.59 8.86
N ASP A 70 8.12 -21.43 8.18
CA ASP A 70 7.65 -22.19 7.01
C ASP A 70 6.59 -23.23 7.39
N ALA A 71 6.69 -23.86 8.56
CA ALA A 71 5.65 -24.75 9.06
C ALA A 71 4.35 -24.01 9.38
N ILE A 72 4.44 -22.84 10.01
CA ILE A 72 3.29 -21.97 10.27
C ILE A 72 2.69 -21.45 8.96
N ALA A 73 3.51 -21.04 7.99
CA ALA A 73 3.04 -20.59 6.68
C ALA A 73 2.27 -21.68 5.93
N ARG A 74 2.77 -22.92 5.95
CA ARG A 74 2.07 -24.08 5.37
C ARG A 74 0.76 -24.36 6.08
N ALA A 75 0.74 -24.34 7.42
CA ALA A 75 -0.47 -24.53 8.21
C ALA A 75 -1.54 -23.45 7.93
N LEU A 76 -1.08 -22.22 7.67
CA LEU A 76 -1.94 -21.09 7.30
C LEU A 76 -2.28 -21.03 5.81
N ARG A 77 -1.82 -21.98 4.99
CA ARG A 77 -1.95 -21.97 3.52
C ARG A 77 -1.56 -20.62 2.90
N LEU A 78 -0.51 -20.01 3.42
CA LEU A 78 -0.03 -18.72 2.92
C LEU A 78 0.49 -18.87 1.49
N GLU A 79 0.10 -17.94 0.63
CA GLU A 79 0.72 -17.79 -0.68
C GLU A 79 2.19 -17.35 -0.55
N GLU A 80 2.96 -17.49 -1.63
CA GLU A 80 4.40 -17.20 -1.61
C GLU A 80 4.72 -15.77 -1.12
N ALA A 81 3.91 -14.78 -1.54
CA ALA A 81 4.08 -13.40 -1.10
C ALA A 81 3.81 -13.21 0.41
N GLU A 82 2.83 -13.93 0.93
CA GLU A 82 2.43 -13.87 2.34
C GLU A 82 3.44 -14.61 3.23
N ARG A 83 4.00 -15.72 2.74
CA ARG A 83 5.10 -16.45 3.36
C ARG A 83 6.33 -15.56 3.49
N LEU A 84 6.72 -14.86 2.43
CA LEU A 84 7.82 -13.89 2.47
C LEU A 84 7.54 -12.73 3.43
N HIS A 85 6.31 -12.24 3.49
CA HIS A 85 5.92 -11.22 4.46
C HIS A 85 6.06 -11.70 5.92
N LEU A 86 5.59 -12.91 6.23
CA LEU A 86 5.76 -13.54 7.54
C LEU A 86 7.25 -13.58 7.96
N HIS A 87 8.12 -14.04 7.06
CA HIS A 87 9.57 -14.08 7.30
C HIS A 87 10.17 -12.68 7.52
N ASN A 88 9.69 -11.67 6.79
CA ASN A 88 10.15 -10.29 6.97
C ASN A 88 9.67 -9.66 8.28
N LEU A 89 8.44 -9.95 8.71
CA LEU A 89 7.93 -9.51 10.02
C LEU A 89 8.75 -10.15 11.16
N ALA A 90 9.05 -11.44 11.06
CA ALA A 90 9.88 -12.14 12.03
C ALA A 90 11.32 -11.59 12.05
N ARG A 91 11.93 -11.38 10.87
CA ARG A 91 13.26 -10.75 10.75
C ARG A 91 13.29 -9.34 11.34
N SER A 92 12.31 -8.50 11.00
CA SER A 92 12.22 -7.13 11.52
C SER A 92 11.98 -7.06 13.03
N SER A 93 11.55 -8.18 13.64
CA SER A 93 11.39 -8.31 15.10
C SER A 93 12.66 -8.85 15.79
N ALA A 94 13.50 -9.59 15.06
CA ALA A 94 14.72 -10.24 15.55
C ALA A 94 16.00 -9.41 15.30
N THR A 95 16.07 -8.72 14.17
CA THR A 95 17.14 -7.78 13.87
C THR A 95 16.67 -6.35 14.18
N GLY A 96 17.46 -5.61 14.97
CA GLY A 96 17.33 -4.15 15.02
C GLY A 96 17.36 -3.57 13.58
N PRO A 97 16.90 -2.31 13.38
CA PRO A 97 16.51 -1.80 12.06
C PRO A 97 17.58 -2.09 11.00
N GLY A 98 17.34 -3.14 10.21
CA GLY A 98 18.20 -3.50 9.08
C GLY A 98 18.21 -2.33 8.10
N ARG A 99 19.39 -2.04 7.55
CA ARG A 99 19.62 -0.91 6.64
C ARG A 99 18.65 -1.01 5.46
N ARG A 100 17.57 -0.23 5.52
CA ARG A 100 16.59 -0.11 4.43
C ARG A 100 17.37 0.33 3.18
N PRO A 101 17.09 -0.23 2.00
CA PRO A 101 17.68 0.26 0.75
C PRO A 101 17.52 1.77 0.67
N ALA A 102 18.50 2.47 0.09
CA ALA A 102 18.46 3.93 -0.02
C ALA A 102 17.10 4.37 -0.59
N PRO A 103 16.44 5.38 0.00
CA PRO A 103 15.12 5.80 -0.44
C PRO A 103 15.21 6.26 -1.90
N GLU A 104 14.29 5.76 -2.72
CA GLU A 104 14.10 6.26 -4.09
C GLU A 104 13.85 7.77 -4.02
N ARG A 105 14.52 8.51 -4.89
CA ARG A 105 14.41 9.97 -5.00
C ARG A 105 14.10 10.33 -6.44
N VAL A 106 13.36 11.41 -6.60
CA VAL A 106 13.08 11.99 -7.91
C VAL A 106 14.35 12.66 -8.41
N THR A 107 14.68 12.48 -9.69
CA THR A 107 15.78 13.19 -10.34
C THR A 107 15.41 14.66 -10.55
N GLU A 108 16.41 15.52 -10.73
CA GLU A 108 16.18 16.92 -11.05
C GLU A 108 15.32 17.10 -12.31
N ALA A 109 15.57 16.30 -13.36
CA ALA A 109 14.81 16.34 -14.60
C ALA A 109 13.32 15.99 -14.40
N THR A 110 13.02 14.98 -13.57
CA THR A 110 11.63 14.62 -13.24
C THR A 110 10.97 15.68 -12.34
N GLY A 111 11.75 16.36 -11.48
CA GLY A 111 11.29 17.53 -10.74
C GLY A 111 10.89 18.69 -11.67
N GLN A 112 11.75 19.05 -12.63
CA GLN A 112 11.48 20.08 -13.64
C GLN A 112 10.24 19.73 -14.50
N LEU A 113 10.04 18.44 -14.80
CA LEU A 113 8.84 17.99 -15.50
C LEU A 113 7.56 18.19 -14.66
N LEU A 114 7.60 17.92 -13.36
CA LEU A 114 6.46 18.19 -12.48
C LEU A 114 6.12 19.68 -12.40
N GLU A 115 7.14 20.54 -12.41
CA GLU A 115 6.96 22.00 -12.47
C GLU A 115 6.33 22.44 -13.80
N ALA A 116 6.77 21.87 -14.93
CA ALA A 116 6.16 22.13 -16.23
C ALA A 116 4.68 21.69 -16.31
N LEU A 117 4.31 20.69 -15.51
CA LEU A 117 2.93 20.21 -15.37
C LEU A 117 2.12 20.97 -14.30
N ALA A 118 2.49 22.19 -13.91
CA ALA A 118 1.86 22.93 -12.79
C ALA A 118 0.33 22.97 -12.79
N HIS A 119 -0.31 22.98 -13.97
CA HIS A 119 -1.78 23.04 -14.13
C HIS A 119 -2.43 21.69 -14.48
N VAL A 120 -1.67 20.60 -14.42
CA VAL A 120 -2.16 19.24 -14.68
C VAL A 120 -1.79 18.37 -13.47
N PRO A 121 -2.75 17.74 -12.77
CA PRO A 121 -2.43 16.90 -11.63
C PRO A 121 -1.43 15.81 -12.00
N ALA A 122 -0.30 15.79 -11.30
CA ALA A 122 0.76 14.82 -11.54
C ALA A 122 1.39 14.34 -10.24
N ILE A 123 1.62 13.04 -10.15
CA ILE A 123 2.35 12.40 -9.05
C ILE A 123 3.44 11.47 -9.61
N VAL A 124 4.53 11.34 -8.87
CA VAL A 124 5.62 10.40 -9.16
C VAL A 124 5.57 9.30 -8.12
N THR A 125 5.45 8.06 -8.59
CA THR A 125 5.47 6.87 -7.75
C THR A 125 6.72 6.06 -8.03
N GLY A 126 7.37 5.55 -6.99
CA GLY A 126 8.46 4.60 -7.10
C GLY A 126 7.95 3.20 -7.44
N ARG A 127 8.86 2.25 -7.59
CA ARG A 127 8.54 0.88 -8.03
C ARG A 127 7.54 0.17 -7.11
N ARG A 128 7.54 0.51 -5.81
CA ARG A 128 6.63 -0.08 -4.80
C ARG A 128 5.36 0.73 -4.56
N SER A 129 5.01 1.63 -5.49
CA SER A 129 3.91 2.60 -5.33
C SER A 129 4.10 3.63 -4.21
N ASP A 130 5.32 3.80 -3.70
CA ASP A 130 5.64 4.90 -2.77
C ASP A 130 5.58 6.23 -3.53
N VAL A 131 4.90 7.24 -3.00
CA VAL A 131 4.86 8.57 -3.60
C VAL A 131 6.20 9.26 -3.35
N LEU A 132 6.95 9.52 -4.43
CA LEU A 132 8.25 10.18 -4.37
C LEU A 132 8.12 11.70 -4.47
N ALA A 133 7.15 12.17 -5.25
CA ALA A 133 6.78 13.59 -5.34
C ALA A 133 5.37 13.73 -5.92
N TRP A 134 4.80 14.92 -5.78
CA TRP A 134 3.58 15.34 -6.43
C TRP A 134 3.68 16.83 -6.73
N ASN A 135 3.01 17.29 -7.79
CA ASN A 135 2.79 18.72 -7.93
C ASN A 135 1.59 19.15 -7.07
N ARG A 136 1.41 20.47 -6.91
CA ARG A 136 0.34 21.04 -6.06
C ARG A 136 -1.04 20.47 -6.40
N LEU A 137 -1.37 20.41 -7.68
CA LEU A 137 -2.68 19.96 -8.13
C LEU A 137 -2.85 18.44 -8.00
N GLY A 138 -1.78 17.66 -8.18
CA GLY A 138 -1.74 16.22 -7.94
C GLY A 138 -1.94 15.86 -6.47
N HIS A 139 -1.29 16.60 -5.56
CA HIS A 139 -1.51 16.50 -4.12
C HIS A 139 -2.96 16.84 -3.76
N ALA A 140 -3.47 17.98 -4.22
CA ALA A 140 -4.83 18.40 -3.94
C ALA A 140 -5.86 17.37 -4.41
N LEU A 141 -5.70 16.85 -5.63
CA LEU A 141 -6.64 15.90 -6.25
C LEU A 141 -6.68 14.54 -5.55
N LEU A 142 -5.51 13.99 -5.17
CA LEU A 142 -5.38 12.59 -4.75
C LEU A 142 -5.12 12.40 -3.26
N ALA A 143 -4.59 13.42 -2.58
CA ALA A 143 -4.02 13.30 -1.25
C ALA A 143 -4.20 14.58 -0.41
N GLY A 144 -5.23 15.39 -0.66
CA GLY A 144 -5.44 16.68 0.01
C GLY A 144 -5.59 16.59 1.55
N HIS A 145 -5.87 15.41 2.09
CA HIS A 145 -5.90 15.14 3.53
C HIS A 145 -4.52 14.87 4.15
N LEU A 146 -3.49 14.67 3.33
CA LEU A 146 -2.11 14.46 3.76
C LEU A 146 -1.31 15.76 3.72
N ASP A 147 -0.24 15.81 4.50
CA ASP A 147 0.73 16.91 4.46
C ASP A 147 1.45 16.94 3.08
N PRO A 148 1.49 18.08 2.37
CA PRO A 148 2.19 18.22 1.10
C PRO A 148 3.66 17.81 1.14
N GLY A 149 4.35 17.97 2.28
CA GLY A 149 5.74 17.58 2.49
C GLY A 149 5.94 16.13 2.94
N ALA A 150 4.89 15.31 2.94
CA ALA A 150 4.99 13.88 3.30
C ALA A 150 5.97 13.07 2.43
N PRO A 151 6.11 13.29 1.10
CA PRO A 151 7.05 12.51 0.26
C PRO A 151 8.52 12.68 0.66
N ASP A 152 8.91 13.85 1.19
CA ASP A 152 10.27 14.16 1.62
C ASP A 152 10.66 13.40 2.90
N ARG A 153 9.67 13.05 3.72
CA ARG A 153 9.84 12.29 4.96
C ARG A 153 9.78 10.80 4.68
N SER A 154 10.95 10.18 4.49
CA SER A 154 11.09 8.73 4.23
C SER A 154 10.30 7.82 5.21
N ALA A 155 10.14 8.23 6.47
CA ALA A 155 9.40 7.45 7.48
C ALA A 155 7.87 7.51 7.31
N GLU A 156 7.35 8.60 6.76
CA GLU A 156 5.92 8.90 6.63
C GLU A 156 5.48 8.94 5.16
N ARG A 157 6.38 8.50 4.26
CA ARG A 157 6.16 8.56 2.83
C ARG A 157 4.85 7.85 2.46
N PRO A 158 3.90 8.56 1.82
CA PRO A 158 2.65 7.98 1.39
C PRO A 158 2.90 6.86 0.37
N ASN A 159 2.05 5.84 0.38
CA ASN A 159 2.11 4.77 -0.62
C ASN A 159 0.72 4.63 -1.25
N MET A 160 0.64 4.70 -2.58
CA MET A 160 -0.64 4.69 -3.30
C MET A 160 -1.41 3.40 -3.14
N ALA A 161 -0.74 2.26 -3.00
CA ALA A 161 -1.42 1.01 -2.70
C ALA A 161 -2.00 1.01 -1.27
N ARG A 162 -1.27 1.56 -0.29
CA ARG A 162 -1.82 1.74 1.06
C ARG A 162 -2.99 2.70 1.06
N LEU A 163 -2.91 3.83 0.37
CA LEU A 163 -4.01 4.78 0.31
C LEU A 163 -5.26 4.14 -0.31
N VAL A 164 -5.13 3.48 -1.47
CA VAL A 164 -6.30 2.88 -2.14
C VAL A 164 -6.99 1.80 -1.30
N PHE A 165 -6.25 1.00 -0.53
CA PHE A 165 -6.85 -0.13 0.21
C PHE A 165 -7.11 0.12 1.69
N LEU A 166 -6.38 1.03 2.33
CA LEU A 166 -6.41 1.23 3.79
C LEU A 166 -6.84 2.64 4.22
N ASP A 167 -6.90 3.61 3.30
CA ASP A 167 -7.35 4.97 3.61
C ASP A 167 -8.80 5.19 3.16
N ALA A 168 -9.65 5.56 4.11
CA ALA A 168 -11.07 5.79 3.86
C ALA A 168 -11.29 6.99 2.92
N HIS A 169 -10.47 8.04 3.04
CA HIS A 169 -10.60 9.23 2.19
C HIS A 169 -10.37 8.88 0.71
N THR A 170 -9.32 8.11 0.42
CA THR A 170 -9.01 7.66 -0.94
C THR A 170 -10.05 6.66 -1.45
N ARG A 171 -10.63 5.84 -0.57
CA ARG A 171 -11.73 4.94 -0.96
C ARG A 171 -12.97 5.71 -1.39
N ASP A 172 -13.38 6.71 -0.61
CA ASP A 172 -14.56 7.55 -0.88
C ASP A 172 -14.37 8.48 -2.09
N LEU A 173 -13.13 8.78 -2.44
CA LEU A 173 -12.76 9.59 -3.60
C LEU A 173 -13.17 8.94 -4.92
N TYR A 174 -13.19 7.60 -5.03
CA TYR A 174 -13.50 6.89 -6.29
C TYR A 174 -14.92 6.33 -6.29
N VAL A 175 -15.73 6.67 -7.30
CA VAL A 175 -17.09 6.13 -7.47
C VAL A 175 -17.04 4.63 -7.75
N ASP A 176 -16.23 4.22 -8.73
CA ASP A 176 -15.87 2.81 -8.97
C ASP A 176 -14.50 2.50 -8.36
N TRP A 177 -14.46 2.51 -7.03
CA TRP A 177 -13.28 2.08 -6.29
C TRP A 177 -12.76 0.68 -6.70
N PRO A 178 -13.60 -0.35 -6.91
CA PRO A 178 -13.14 -1.66 -7.36
C PRO A 178 -12.33 -1.64 -8.66
N ALA A 179 -12.64 -0.77 -9.61
CA ALA A 179 -11.82 -0.61 -10.82
C ALA A 179 -10.41 -0.07 -10.51
N LYS A 180 -10.31 0.97 -9.68
CA LYS A 180 -9.02 1.53 -9.26
C LYS A 180 -8.19 0.51 -8.46
N ALA A 181 -8.82 -0.18 -7.53
CA ALA A 181 -8.21 -1.22 -6.72
C ALA A 181 -7.61 -2.34 -7.58
N ARG A 182 -8.36 -2.83 -8.59
CA ARG A 182 -7.85 -3.79 -9.57
C ARG A 182 -6.64 -3.23 -10.33
N ALA A 183 -6.71 -2.00 -10.85
CA ALA A 183 -5.57 -1.42 -11.57
C ALA A 183 -4.29 -1.38 -10.71
N VAL A 184 -4.40 -1.05 -9.42
CA VAL A 184 -3.29 -1.06 -8.46
C VAL A 184 -2.75 -2.48 -8.22
N VAL A 185 -3.64 -3.46 -8.00
CA VAL A 185 -3.25 -4.88 -7.84
C VAL A 185 -2.51 -5.39 -9.07
N GLY A 186 -2.98 -5.05 -10.27
CA GLY A 186 -2.32 -5.41 -11.53
C GLY A 186 -0.92 -4.82 -11.66
N ASN A 187 -0.74 -3.55 -11.26
CA ASN A 187 0.58 -2.91 -11.24
C ASN A 187 1.53 -3.60 -10.24
N LEU A 188 1.08 -3.83 -9.00
CA LEU A 188 1.89 -4.50 -7.98
C LEU A 188 2.31 -5.92 -8.40
N ARG A 189 1.41 -6.68 -9.06
CA ARG A 189 1.76 -7.99 -9.61
C ARG A 189 2.82 -7.90 -10.71
N LEU A 190 2.69 -6.95 -11.62
CA LEU A 190 3.67 -6.74 -12.68
C LEU A 190 5.06 -6.46 -12.10
N VAL A 191 5.14 -5.60 -11.07
CA VAL A 191 6.40 -5.29 -10.38
C VAL A 191 6.93 -6.51 -9.62
N ALA A 192 6.06 -7.26 -8.94
CA ALA A 192 6.45 -8.47 -8.21
C ALA A 192 7.04 -9.53 -9.15
N GLY A 193 6.47 -9.71 -10.34
CA GLY A 193 7.02 -10.59 -11.37
C GLY A 193 8.37 -10.14 -11.93
N ARG A 194 8.62 -8.82 -12.02
CA ARG A 194 9.91 -8.27 -12.48
C ARG A 194 11.00 -8.28 -11.40
N HIS A 195 10.61 -8.25 -10.12
CA HIS A 195 11.52 -8.18 -8.99
C HIS A 195 11.16 -9.23 -7.92
N PRO A 196 11.34 -10.53 -8.20
CA PRO A 196 10.92 -11.62 -7.32
C PRO A 196 11.65 -11.62 -5.96
N ASP A 197 12.85 -11.03 -5.87
CA ASP A 197 13.61 -10.96 -4.62
C ASP A 197 13.35 -9.68 -3.80
N ASP A 198 12.41 -8.81 -4.25
CA ASP A 198 12.13 -7.56 -3.55
C ASP A 198 11.33 -7.81 -2.26
N THR A 199 12.06 -8.02 -1.17
CA THR A 199 11.50 -8.24 0.17
C THR A 199 10.54 -7.15 0.66
N ALA A 200 10.75 -5.89 0.28
CA ALA A 200 9.90 -4.79 0.74
C ALA A 200 8.61 -4.68 -0.09
N LEU A 201 8.62 -5.09 -1.36
CA LEU A 201 7.40 -5.25 -2.14
C LEU A 201 6.54 -6.39 -1.60
N HIS A 202 7.14 -7.55 -1.32
CA HIS A 202 6.44 -8.66 -0.67
C HIS A 202 5.88 -8.27 0.69
N ALA A 203 6.63 -7.45 1.46
CA ALA A 203 6.14 -6.95 2.73
C ALA A 203 4.92 -6.03 2.58
N LEU A 204 4.86 -5.21 1.53
CA LEU A 204 3.70 -4.39 1.20
C LEU A 204 2.50 -5.27 0.82
N VAL A 205 2.70 -6.24 -0.08
CA VAL A 205 1.62 -7.16 -0.51
C VAL A 205 1.06 -7.93 0.69
N GLY A 206 1.92 -8.50 1.53
CA GLY A 206 1.46 -9.23 2.71
C GLY A 206 0.75 -8.35 3.75
N GLU A 207 1.17 -7.09 3.92
CA GLU A 207 0.46 -6.12 4.76
C GLU A 207 -0.94 -5.85 4.21
N LEU A 208 -1.05 -5.59 2.90
CA LEU A 208 -2.33 -5.30 2.24
C LEU A 208 -3.28 -6.49 2.28
N SER A 209 -2.79 -7.70 1.99
CA SER A 209 -3.58 -8.92 2.08
C SER A 209 -4.03 -9.24 3.50
N ALA A 210 -3.26 -8.87 4.53
CA ALA A 210 -3.68 -9.03 5.91
C ALA A 210 -4.73 -8.00 6.33
N LYS A 211 -4.58 -6.73 5.91
CA LYS A 211 -5.44 -5.63 6.37
C LYS A 211 -6.68 -5.38 5.50
N SER A 212 -6.74 -5.93 4.29
CA SER A 212 -7.85 -5.75 3.35
C SER A 212 -8.25 -7.08 2.72
N SER A 213 -9.46 -7.55 3.03
CA SER A 213 -10.03 -8.74 2.39
C SER A 213 -10.23 -8.53 0.89
N ASP A 214 -10.65 -7.33 0.49
CA ASP A 214 -10.80 -6.95 -0.91
C ASP A 214 -9.48 -7.10 -1.68
N PHE A 215 -8.36 -6.64 -1.08
CA PHE A 215 -7.03 -6.82 -1.67
C PHE A 215 -6.69 -8.31 -1.83
N ALA A 216 -6.88 -9.11 -0.78
CA ALA A 216 -6.59 -10.54 -0.81
C ALA A 216 -7.38 -11.27 -1.91
N THR A 217 -8.68 -10.97 -2.06
CA THR A 217 -9.51 -11.54 -3.13
C THR A 217 -9.02 -11.13 -4.51
N MET A 218 -8.75 -9.84 -4.74
CA MET A 218 -8.23 -9.37 -6.04
C MET A 218 -6.83 -9.92 -6.35
N TRP A 219 -6.00 -10.08 -5.32
CA TRP A 219 -4.67 -10.68 -5.39
C TRP A 219 -4.69 -12.21 -5.59
N ALA A 220 -5.80 -12.89 -5.32
CA ALA A 220 -5.98 -14.30 -5.67
C ALA A 220 -6.54 -14.52 -7.10
N ASP A 221 -7.22 -13.52 -7.70
CA ASP A 221 -7.91 -13.70 -9.00
C ASP A 221 -6.96 -13.88 -10.21
N HIS A 222 -5.66 -13.56 -10.10
CA HIS A 222 -4.60 -13.65 -11.12
C HIS A 222 -4.84 -12.95 -12.49
N ARG A 223 -6.07 -12.57 -12.82
CA ARG A 223 -6.50 -12.00 -14.12
C ARG A 223 -6.33 -10.48 -14.25
N VAL A 224 -5.59 -9.87 -13.33
CA VAL A 224 -5.55 -8.40 -13.23
C VAL A 224 -4.34 -7.85 -13.99
N THR A 225 -4.63 -7.16 -15.09
CA THR A 225 -3.61 -6.54 -15.95
C THR A 225 -3.32 -5.11 -15.49
N ALA A 226 -2.06 -4.68 -15.56
CA ALA A 226 -1.69 -3.29 -15.34
C ALA A 226 -2.35 -2.41 -16.41
N CYS A 227 -2.97 -1.31 -15.98
CA CYS A 227 -3.64 -0.37 -16.87
C CYS A 227 -2.80 0.89 -17.04
N ALA A 228 -2.39 1.19 -18.28
CA ALA A 228 -1.60 2.39 -18.59
C ALA A 228 -2.47 3.65 -18.67
N VAL A 229 -3.73 3.53 -19.12
CA VAL A 229 -4.67 4.65 -19.26
C VAL A 229 -6.04 4.20 -18.78
N ALA A 230 -6.62 4.90 -17.81
CA ALA A 230 -7.93 4.60 -17.27
C ALA A 230 -8.69 5.86 -16.90
N THR A 231 -9.99 5.88 -17.20
CA THR A 231 -10.90 6.95 -16.78
C THR A 231 -11.54 6.58 -15.46
N TYR A 232 -11.54 7.52 -14.52
CA TYR A 232 -12.13 7.37 -13.19
C TYR A 232 -13.10 8.49 -12.90
N GLU A 233 -14.28 8.11 -12.45
CA GLU A 233 -15.24 9.03 -11.82
C GLU A 233 -14.89 9.17 -10.35
N MET A 234 -14.73 10.41 -9.90
CA MET A 234 -14.29 10.76 -8.56
C MET A 234 -15.30 11.66 -7.86
N ARG A 235 -15.37 11.58 -6.53
CA ARG A 235 -16.13 12.49 -5.66
C ARG A 235 -15.14 13.26 -4.81
N HIS A 236 -14.67 14.37 -5.34
CA HIS A 236 -13.68 15.18 -4.66
C HIS A 236 -14.32 16.01 -3.53
N PRO A 237 -13.78 16.02 -2.30
CA PRO A 237 -14.42 16.69 -1.16
C PRO A 237 -14.58 18.19 -1.32
N LEU A 238 -13.68 18.85 -2.06
CA LEU A 238 -13.71 20.32 -2.26
C LEU A 238 -14.51 20.76 -3.49
N VAL A 239 -14.58 19.93 -4.54
CA VAL A 239 -15.10 20.34 -5.86
C VAL A 239 -16.21 19.43 -6.39
N GLY A 240 -16.59 18.41 -5.63
CA GLY A 240 -17.68 17.50 -5.97
C GLY A 240 -17.30 16.48 -7.06
N PRO A 241 -18.27 16.04 -7.88
CA PRO A 241 -18.06 15.02 -8.89
C PRO A 241 -17.09 15.49 -9.99
N LEU A 242 -16.11 14.65 -10.31
CA LEU A 242 -15.07 14.94 -11.29
C LEU A 242 -14.70 13.67 -12.04
N THR A 243 -14.68 13.71 -13.37
CA THR A 243 -14.18 12.60 -14.19
C THR A 243 -12.79 12.93 -14.70
N VAL A 244 -11.81 12.07 -14.40
CA VAL A 244 -10.42 12.24 -14.85
C VAL A 244 -9.93 11.02 -15.59
N THR A 245 -9.13 11.24 -16.62
CA THR A 245 -8.35 10.21 -17.31
C THR A 245 -6.96 10.18 -16.71
N GLN A 246 -6.63 9.11 -15.98
CA GLN A 246 -5.29 8.89 -15.45
C GLN A 246 -4.43 8.12 -16.45
N GLN A 247 -3.25 8.66 -16.73
CA GLN A 247 -2.24 8.06 -17.59
C GLN A 247 -0.98 7.78 -16.77
N THR A 248 -0.53 6.52 -16.79
CA THR A 248 0.69 6.08 -16.13
C THR A 248 1.81 5.98 -17.15
N LEU A 249 2.78 6.86 -17.04
CA LEU A 249 3.97 6.91 -17.86
C LEU A 249 5.13 6.25 -17.10
N SER A 250 5.49 5.04 -17.51
CA SER A 250 6.65 4.34 -16.95
C SER A 250 7.95 4.89 -17.51
N GLN A 251 8.86 5.31 -16.64
CA GLN A 251 10.20 5.71 -17.06
C GLN A 251 11.09 4.46 -17.23
N GLY A 252 11.77 4.36 -18.38
CA GLY A 252 12.58 3.20 -18.77
C GLY A 252 14.07 3.53 -19.00
N LEU A 253 14.91 2.54 -18.67
CA LEU A 253 16.38 2.42 -18.83
C LEU A 253 17.23 3.56 -18.22
N GLY A 254 17.40 3.48 -16.89
CA GLY A 254 18.34 4.28 -16.10
C GLY A 254 18.38 3.79 -14.64
N PRO A 255 19.17 4.40 -13.74
CA PRO A 255 19.20 4.06 -12.31
C PRO A 255 17.83 4.20 -11.61
N ASP A 256 16.87 4.90 -12.23
CA ASP A 256 15.48 5.10 -11.77
C ASP A 256 14.52 3.96 -12.19
N GLN A 257 15.02 2.74 -12.36
CA GLN A 257 14.19 1.59 -12.79
C GLN A 257 12.94 1.45 -11.91
N GLY A 258 11.77 1.68 -12.51
CA GLY A 258 10.47 1.45 -11.88
C GLY A 258 9.76 2.70 -11.37
N GLN A 259 10.28 3.91 -11.61
CA GLN A 259 9.49 5.13 -11.39
C GLN A 259 8.39 5.27 -12.46
N ASN A 260 7.20 5.63 -12.00
CA ASN A 260 6.06 5.95 -12.86
C ASN A 260 5.56 7.36 -12.55
N ILE A 261 5.26 8.12 -13.59
CA ILE A 261 4.56 9.39 -13.49
C ILE A 261 3.09 9.13 -13.80
N VAL A 262 2.20 9.46 -12.87
CA VAL A 262 0.76 9.39 -13.08
C VAL A 262 0.26 10.81 -13.29
N VAL A 263 -0.28 11.06 -14.47
CA VAL A 263 -0.88 12.33 -14.86
C VAL A 263 -2.38 12.15 -14.96
N ALA A 264 -3.18 13.07 -14.40
CA ALA A 264 -4.62 13.07 -14.55
C ALA A 264 -5.05 14.23 -15.46
N THR A 265 -5.75 13.92 -16.54
CA THR A 265 -6.28 14.90 -17.50
C THR A 265 -7.80 14.85 -17.54
N THR A 266 -8.43 15.91 -18.02
CA THR A 266 -9.87 15.98 -18.28
C THR A 266 -10.08 16.27 -19.75
N GLU A 267 -11.20 15.82 -20.32
CA GLU A 267 -11.55 16.14 -21.71
C GLU A 267 -11.71 17.65 -21.92
N ALA A 268 -11.38 18.10 -23.13
CA ALA A 268 -11.12 19.51 -23.38
C ALA A 268 -12.33 20.44 -23.20
N ASP A 269 -13.52 19.93 -23.47
CA ASP A 269 -14.77 20.70 -23.39
C ASP A 269 -15.71 20.14 -22.31
N SER A 270 -15.16 19.46 -21.32
CA SER A 270 -15.95 18.84 -20.24
C SER A 270 -16.15 19.79 -19.05
N PRO A 271 -17.29 19.69 -18.33
CA PRO A 271 -17.47 20.34 -17.04
C PRO A 271 -16.37 19.97 -16.03
N ALA A 272 -15.78 18.78 -16.17
CA ALA A 272 -14.65 18.31 -15.37
C ALA A 272 -13.41 19.21 -15.50
N ARG A 273 -13.17 19.84 -16.67
CA ARG A 273 -12.08 20.83 -16.83
C ARG A 273 -12.31 22.07 -15.97
N THR A 274 -13.55 22.56 -15.90
CA THR A 274 -13.91 23.69 -15.04
C THR A 274 -13.76 23.31 -13.57
N THR A 275 -14.21 22.13 -13.17
CA THR A 275 -14.05 21.59 -11.81
C THR A 275 -12.56 21.46 -11.42
N LEU A 276 -11.71 21.02 -12.35
CA LEU A 276 -10.28 20.92 -12.13
C LEU A 276 -9.62 22.30 -12.01
N ALA A 277 -10.04 23.27 -12.83
CA ALA A 277 -9.60 24.66 -12.71
C ALA A 277 -10.06 25.30 -11.39
N LEU A 278 -11.26 24.97 -10.91
CA LEU A 278 -11.72 25.39 -9.58
C LEU A 278 -10.83 24.82 -8.48
N LEU A 279 -10.48 23.53 -8.56
CA LEU A 279 -9.53 22.92 -7.62
C LEU A 279 -8.17 23.63 -7.64
N ASP A 280 -7.70 24.04 -8.83
CA ASP A 280 -6.47 24.80 -8.99
C ASP A 280 -6.53 26.17 -8.27
N GLN A 281 -7.69 26.82 -8.26
CA GLN A 281 -7.91 28.11 -7.60
C GLN A 281 -8.07 27.99 -6.08
N VAL A 282 -8.79 26.98 -5.59
CA VAL A 282 -8.98 26.80 -4.13
C VAL A 282 -7.79 26.18 -3.43
N THR A 283 -6.86 25.56 -4.15
CA THR A 283 -5.63 25.03 -3.57
C THR A 283 -4.63 26.17 -3.34
N PRO A 284 -4.34 26.57 -2.09
CA PRO A 284 -3.48 27.72 -1.82
C PRO A 284 -2.11 27.53 -2.47
N GLN A 285 -1.59 28.58 -3.13
CA GLN A 285 -0.18 28.63 -3.49
C GLN A 285 0.63 28.64 -2.20
N HIS A 286 1.22 27.50 -1.83
CA HIS A 286 2.25 27.48 -0.81
C HIS A 286 3.50 28.11 -1.43
N ASP A 287 3.66 29.40 -1.21
CA ASP A 287 4.85 30.15 -1.55
C ASP A 287 5.88 29.94 -0.42
N PRO A 288 6.93 29.11 -0.60
CA PRO A 288 7.92 28.85 0.45
C PRO A 288 8.68 30.11 0.88
N ALA A 289 8.60 31.21 0.11
CA ALA A 289 9.30 32.46 0.38
C ALA A 289 8.71 33.30 1.55
N ARG A 290 7.50 33.02 2.05
CA ARG A 290 6.86 33.87 3.09
C ARG A 290 7.06 33.44 4.54
N GLN A 291 7.65 32.27 4.81
CA GLN A 291 7.90 31.82 6.20
C GLN A 291 9.21 32.38 6.81
N GLY A 292 10.06 33.04 6.02
CA GLY A 292 11.36 33.55 6.48
C GLY A 292 11.41 34.96 7.08
N ILE A 293 10.32 35.75 7.07
CA ILE A 293 10.40 37.21 7.38
C ILE A 293 9.63 37.61 8.67
N ARG A 294 9.12 36.66 9.47
CA ARG A 294 8.43 37.00 10.75
C ARG A 294 9.16 36.57 12.04
N ALA A 295 10.46 36.31 11.97
CA ALA A 295 11.29 36.14 13.16
C ALA A 295 12.49 37.10 13.08
N GLY A 296 12.28 38.36 13.48
CA GLY A 296 13.37 39.32 13.64
C GLY A 296 12.95 40.75 13.39
N SER A 297 12.31 41.38 14.38
CA SER A 297 12.26 42.84 14.56
C SER A 297 11.64 43.17 15.91
N GLY A 298 12.43 43.77 16.80
CA GLY A 298 12.00 44.73 17.83
C GLY A 298 11.42 44.15 19.11
#